data_AF-A0AA40K9I0-F1
#
_entry.id   AF-A0AA40K9I0-F1
#
_cell.length_a   1.000
_cell.length_b   1.000
_cell.length_c   1.000
_cell.angle_alpha   90.00
_cell.angle_beta   90.00
_cell.angle_gamma   90.00
#
_symmetry.space_group_name_H-M   'P 1'
#
loop_
_entity.id
_entity.type
_entity.pdbx_description
1 polymer ?
#
loop_
_entity_poly.entity_id
_entity_poly.type
_entity_poly.pdbx_seq_one_letter_code
_entity_poly.pdbx_strand_id
1 'polypeptide(L)'
;MKLLLLTTAFAAFATAQSVAGTSSLVSVTCGSTRYTAQQILDATTEACRLHAAGQQLGSNNYPHQFNNREGLVFAASGPYQEFPVISGGAVYAGRSPGPDRIVVKPGSSRCEYVGTMTHTGAPTNGGFVSCEEVKGRSTSAASTTVTKTTAKTGTATANASSPASTSGSAASGMGVGVKGWVVGAVGLMAPLIVAV
;
A
#
# COMPACT_ATOMS: atom_id res chain seq x y z
N MET A 1 8.60 -38.89 -55.45
CA MET A 1 8.17 -37.52 -55.06
C MET A 1 8.45 -37.38 -53.57
N LYS A 2 9.40 -36.53 -53.18
CA LYS A 2 9.90 -36.38 -51.80
C LYS A 2 9.14 -35.22 -51.16
N LEU A 3 8.25 -35.51 -50.22
CA LEU A 3 7.44 -34.52 -49.52
C LEU A 3 8.26 -33.94 -48.35
N LEU A 4 8.72 -32.70 -48.49
CA LEU A 4 9.41 -31.97 -47.43
C LEU A 4 8.38 -31.42 -46.43
N LEU A 5 8.47 -31.87 -45.19
CA LEU A 5 7.71 -31.33 -44.05
C LEU A 5 8.40 -30.05 -43.55
N LEU A 6 7.76 -28.89 -43.74
CA LEU A 6 8.17 -27.64 -43.09
C LEU A 6 7.61 -27.60 -41.66
N THR A 7 8.47 -27.75 -40.66
CA THR A 7 8.13 -27.51 -39.26
C THR A 7 8.26 -26.01 -38.95
N THR A 8 7.13 -25.32 -38.80
CA THR A 8 7.10 -23.94 -38.30
C THR A 8 7.31 -23.96 -36.78
N ALA A 9 8.46 -23.46 -36.33
CA ALA A 9 8.71 -23.22 -34.91
C ALA A 9 7.83 -22.06 -34.42
N PHE A 10 6.84 -22.35 -33.59
CA PHE A 10 6.13 -21.34 -32.82
C PHE A 10 7.05 -20.87 -31.67
N ALA A 11 7.64 -19.68 -31.82
CA ALA A 11 8.32 -19.01 -30.73
C ALA A 11 7.27 -18.44 -29.76
N ALA A 12 7.23 -18.97 -28.53
CA ALA A 12 6.42 -18.40 -27.46
C ALA A 12 7.05 -17.08 -26.98
N PHE A 13 6.46 -15.94 -27.36
CA PHE A 13 6.78 -14.64 -26.77
C PHE A 13 6.11 -14.58 -25.39
N ALA A 14 6.87 -14.85 -24.33
CA ALA A 14 6.43 -14.57 -22.97
C ALA A 14 6.51 -13.05 -22.74
N THR A 15 5.39 -12.35 -22.88
CA THR A 15 5.29 -10.97 -22.42
C THR A 15 5.36 -10.98 -20.90
N ALA A 16 6.43 -10.41 -20.34
CA ALA A 16 6.56 -10.20 -18.90
C ALA A 16 5.48 -9.19 -18.46
N GLN A 17 4.29 -9.68 -18.14
CA GLN A 17 3.29 -8.88 -17.44
C GLN A 17 3.92 -8.43 -16.11
N SER A 18 3.91 -7.14 -15.85
CA SER A 18 4.32 -6.60 -14.56
C SER A 18 3.43 -7.21 -13.48
N VAL A 19 3.97 -8.13 -12.70
CA VAL A 19 3.30 -8.63 -11.49
C VAL A 19 3.03 -7.43 -10.59
N ALA A 20 1.78 -7.01 -10.45
CA ALA A 20 1.40 -5.86 -9.64
C ALA A 20 1.53 -6.19 -8.14
N GLY A 21 1.85 -5.27 -7.23
CA GLY A 21 1.79 -5.52 -5.77
C GLY A 21 3.11 -5.84 -5.04
N THR A 22 4.01 -4.88 -4.83
CA THR A 22 5.27 -5.14 -4.08
C THR A 22 5.56 -4.12 -2.99
N SER A 23 6.29 -4.55 -1.96
CA SER A 23 6.83 -3.66 -0.90
C SER A 23 7.93 -2.70 -1.40
N SER A 24 8.47 -2.91 -2.60
CA SER A 24 9.48 -2.06 -3.23
C SER A 24 8.87 -1.12 -4.27
N LEU A 25 7.59 -0.81 -4.18
CA LEU A 25 6.92 0.07 -5.13
C LEU A 25 7.51 1.49 -5.08
N VAL A 26 7.80 2.08 -6.23
CA VAL A 26 8.24 3.47 -6.38
C VAL A 26 7.08 4.34 -6.85
N SER A 27 6.36 3.88 -7.88
CA SER A 27 5.20 4.58 -8.42
C SER A 27 4.31 3.66 -9.22
N VAL A 28 3.07 4.10 -9.42
CA VAL A 28 2.07 3.45 -10.28
C VAL A 28 1.54 4.46 -11.29
N THR A 29 1.36 4.06 -12.53
CA THR A 29 0.74 4.87 -13.58
C THR A 29 -0.53 4.19 -14.09
N CYS A 30 -1.67 4.85 -13.94
CA CYS A 30 -2.99 4.41 -14.39
C CYS A 30 -3.48 5.35 -15.51
N GLY A 31 -3.43 4.89 -16.77
CA GLY A 31 -3.63 5.79 -17.90
C GLY A 31 -2.59 6.91 -17.89
N SER A 32 -3.03 8.17 -17.74
CA SER A 32 -2.14 9.33 -17.59
C SER A 32 -1.92 9.76 -16.13
N THR A 33 -2.56 9.12 -15.16
CA THR A 33 -2.47 9.49 -13.75
C THR A 33 -1.30 8.76 -13.10
N ARG A 34 -0.41 9.50 -12.43
CA ARG A 34 0.73 8.92 -11.70
C ARG A 34 0.54 9.04 -10.19
N TYR A 35 0.73 7.92 -9.50
CA TYR A 35 0.69 7.78 -8.06
C TYR A 35 2.07 7.48 -7.48
N THR A 36 2.38 8.09 -6.34
CA THR A 36 3.58 7.78 -5.56
C THR A 36 3.36 6.51 -4.73
N ALA A 37 4.45 5.87 -4.31
CA ALA A 37 4.39 4.76 -3.37
C ALA A 37 3.60 5.11 -2.09
N GLN A 38 3.74 6.33 -1.58
CA GLN A 38 3.02 6.77 -0.39
C GLN A 38 1.51 6.82 -0.61
N GLN A 39 1.04 7.35 -1.74
CA GLN A 39 -0.40 7.39 -2.04
C GLN A 39 -1.02 5.98 -2.13
N ILE A 40 -0.27 5.04 -2.70
CA ILE A 40 -0.68 3.62 -2.77
C ILE A 40 -0.69 3.00 -1.36
N LEU A 41 0.32 3.30 -0.54
CA LEU A 41 0.41 2.83 0.83
C LEU A 41 -0.73 3.39 1.70
N ASP A 42 -1.07 4.66 1.58
CA ASP A 42 -2.14 5.31 2.34
C ASP A 42 -3.50 4.72 1.97
N ALA A 43 -3.78 4.54 0.67
CA ALA A 43 -5.00 3.90 0.19
C ALA A 43 -5.10 2.43 0.63
N THR A 44 -3.98 1.69 0.57
CA THR A 44 -3.88 0.30 1.07
C THR A 44 -4.17 0.24 2.57
N THR A 45 -3.57 1.14 3.35
CA THR A 45 -3.72 1.18 4.81
C THR A 45 -5.18 1.41 5.18
N GLU A 46 -5.85 2.35 4.52
CA GLU A 46 -7.26 2.64 4.78
C GLU A 46 -8.18 1.49 4.34
N ALA A 47 -7.93 0.90 3.17
CA ALA A 47 -8.68 -0.27 2.70
C ALA A 47 -8.58 -1.43 3.71
N CYS A 48 -7.37 -1.73 4.18
CA CYS A 48 -7.14 -2.78 5.16
C CYS A 48 -7.79 -2.46 6.52
N ARG A 49 -7.75 -1.20 6.98
CA ARG A 49 -8.40 -0.76 8.23
C ARG A 49 -9.91 -0.94 8.15
N LEU A 50 -10.54 -0.45 7.09
CA LEU A 50 -11.97 -0.55 6.88
C LEU A 50 -12.44 -2.00 6.76
N HIS A 51 -11.73 -2.82 5.97
CA HIS A 51 -12.05 -4.24 5.82
C HIS A 51 -11.96 -4.98 7.15
N ALA A 52 -10.89 -4.77 7.93
CA ALA A 52 -10.72 -5.39 9.25
C ALA A 52 -11.81 -4.95 10.25
N ALA A 53 -12.32 -3.73 10.12
CA ALA A 53 -13.40 -3.20 10.95
C ALA A 53 -14.81 -3.58 10.45
N GLY A 54 -14.94 -4.26 9.30
CA GLY A 54 -16.24 -4.50 8.66
C GLY A 54 -16.96 -3.21 8.26
N GLN A 55 -16.21 -2.14 7.95
CA GLN A 55 -16.73 -0.82 7.59
C GLN A 55 -16.57 -0.54 6.11
N GLN A 56 -17.45 0.30 5.55
CA GLN A 56 -17.43 0.69 4.15
C GLN A 56 -17.77 2.18 3.99
N LEU A 57 -17.30 2.79 2.90
CA LEU A 57 -17.43 4.21 2.58
C LEU A 57 -18.06 4.45 1.20
N GLY A 58 -18.85 5.52 1.12
CA GLY A 58 -19.51 5.98 -0.10
C GLY A 58 -20.66 5.07 -0.55
N SER A 59 -21.41 5.52 -1.55
CA SER A 59 -22.59 4.78 -2.06
C SER A 59 -22.25 3.44 -2.70
N ASN A 60 -20.99 3.26 -3.12
CA ASN A 60 -20.48 2.04 -3.74
C ASN A 60 -19.85 1.07 -2.72
N ASN A 61 -19.87 1.41 -1.42
CA ASN A 61 -19.46 0.53 -0.33
C ASN A 61 -18.00 0.04 -0.41
N TYR A 62 -17.02 0.96 -0.46
CA TYR A 62 -15.60 0.58 -0.47
C TYR A 62 -15.01 0.43 0.94
N PRO A 63 -14.10 -0.53 1.19
CA PRO A 63 -13.65 -1.57 0.28
C PRO A 63 -14.74 -2.63 0.06
N HIS A 64 -14.74 -3.26 -1.11
CA HIS A 64 -15.58 -4.42 -1.40
C HIS A 64 -14.86 -5.46 -2.24
N GLN A 65 -15.47 -6.62 -2.36
CA GLN A 65 -14.92 -7.75 -3.09
C GLN A 65 -14.70 -7.41 -4.57
N PHE A 66 -13.50 -7.71 -5.06
CA PHE A 66 -13.16 -7.70 -6.48
C PHE A 66 -13.02 -9.13 -7.00
N ASN A 67 -13.84 -9.48 -7.99
CA ASN A 67 -13.93 -10.85 -8.50
C ASN A 67 -12.94 -11.16 -9.63
N ASN A 68 -12.22 -10.17 -10.15
CA ASN A 68 -11.25 -10.31 -11.23
C ASN A 68 -11.78 -11.08 -12.45
N ARG A 69 -12.94 -10.66 -12.98
CA ARG A 69 -13.57 -11.31 -14.14
C ARG A 69 -12.82 -11.04 -15.44
N GLU A 70 -11.99 -10.01 -15.42
CA GLU A 70 -11.10 -9.57 -16.49
C GLU A 70 -9.84 -10.44 -16.60
N GLY A 71 -9.52 -11.23 -15.57
CA GLY A 71 -8.31 -12.07 -15.56
C GLY A 71 -7.01 -11.28 -15.39
N LEU A 72 -7.04 -10.17 -14.66
CA LEU A 72 -5.84 -9.39 -14.34
C LEU A 72 -4.86 -10.21 -13.49
N VAL A 73 -3.56 -9.97 -13.69
CA VAL A 73 -2.49 -10.65 -12.96
C VAL A 73 -2.02 -9.79 -11.80
N PHE A 74 -2.11 -10.33 -10.58
CA PHE A 74 -1.70 -9.68 -9.32
C PHE A 74 -0.57 -10.47 -8.63
N ALA A 75 0.14 -9.86 -7.68
CA ALA A 75 1.26 -10.49 -6.96
C ALA A 75 0.91 -11.74 -6.17
N ALA A 76 -0.34 -11.83 -5.72
CA ALA A 76 -0.84 -12.99 -4.99
C ALA A 76 -2.22 -13.35 -5.48
N SER A 77 -2.60 -14.63 -5.34
CA SER A 77 -3.96 -15.09 -5.60
C SER A 77 -4.93 -14.59 -4.52
N GLY A 78 -6.16 -14.31 -4.92
CA GLY A 78 -7.24 -13.80 -4.06
C GLY A 78 -7.72 -14.78 -2.98
N PRO A 79 -8.80 -14.43 -2.26
CA PRO A 79 -9.80 -13.39 -2.57
C PRO A 79 -9.27 -11.96 -2.48
N TYR A 80 -9.85 -11.06 -3.27
CA TYR A 80 -9.44 -9.65 -3.35
C TYR A 80 -10.50 -8.70 -2.82
N GLN A 81 -10.04 -7.55 -2.35
CA GLN A 81 -10.85 -6.36 -2.14
C GLN A 81 -10.29 -5.22 -2.99
N GLU A 82 -11.15 -4.36 -3.50
CA GLU A 82 -10.74 -3.13 -4.19
C GLU A 82 -11.09 -1.88 -3.37
N PHE A 83 -10.27 -0.83 -3.54
CA PHE A 83 -10.46 0.45 -2.88
C PHE A 83 -9.98 1.61 -3.78
N PRO A 84 -10.67 2.77 -3.81
CA PRO A 84 -10.27 3.88 -4.68
C PRO A 84 -8.93 4.51 -4.27
N VAL A 85 -8.13 4.88 -5.26
CA VAL A 85 -6.95 5.73 -5.08
C VAL A 85 -7.14 7.05 -5.82
N ILE A 86 -7.05 8.16 -5.09
CA ILE A 86 -7.47 9.47 -5.60
C ILE A 86 -6.28 10.29 -6.07
N SER A 87 -6.36 10.80 -7.30
CA SER A 87 -5.38 11.74 -7.85
C SER A 87 -5.27 12.97 -6.96
N GLY A 88 -4.06 13.46 -6.71
CA GLY A 88 -3.81 14.58 -5.79
C GLY A 88 -3.52 14.17 -4.34
N GLY A 89 -3.63 12.87 -4.01
CA GLY A 89 -3.06 12.29 -2.80
C GLY A 89 -3.92 12.30 -1.56
N ALA A 90 -5.17 12.76 -1.64
CA ALA A 90 -6.13 12.54 -0.57
C ALA A 90 -6.51 11.05 -0.49
N VAL A 91 -6.64 10.52 0.73
CA VAL A 91 -7.23 9.20 0.94
C VAL A 91 -8.73 9.27 0.65
N TYR A 92 -9.26 8.25 -0.03
CA TYR A 92 -10.68 8.20 -0.35
C TYR A 92 -11.55 8.22 0.91
N ALA A 93 -12.54 9.11 0.94
CA ALA A 93 -13.42 9.34 2.09
C ALA A 93 -14.92 9.25 1.73
N GLY A 94 -15.27 8.49 0.69
CA GLY A 94 -16.67 8.25 0.31
C GLY A 94 -17.27 9.17 -0.76
N ARG A 95 -16.46 10.00 -1.44
CA ARG A 95 -16.92 10.85 -2.56
C ARG A 95 -16.98 10.05 -3.88
N SER A 96 -16.94 10.73 -5.03
CA SER A 96 -16.73 10.05 -6.30
C SER A 96 -15.39 9.28 -6.28
N PRO A 97 -15.36 7.98 -6.61
CA PRO A 97 -14.16 7.15 -6.49
C PRO A 97 -13.16 7.35 -7.64
N GLY A 98 -13.56 8.02 -8.74
CA GLY A 98 -12.75 8.08 -9.95
C GLY A 98 -12.55 6.71 -10.62
N PRO A 99 -11.62 6.59 -11.57
CA PRO A 99 -11.43 5.36 -12.36
C PRO A 99 -10.45 4.34 -11.74
N ASP A 100 -9.64 4.74 -10.76
CA ASP A 100 -8.46 3.97 -10.34
C ASP A 100 -8.69 3.27 -8.99
N ARG A 101 -8.21 2.03 -8.87
CA ARG A 101 -8.39 1.17 -7.70
C ARG A 101 -7.08 0.51 -7.30
N ILE A 102 -6.75 0.54 -6.02
CA ILE A 102 -5.81 -0.44 -5.45
C ILE A 102 -6.56 -1.72 -5.16
N VAL A 103 -5.85 -2.85 -5.28
CA VAL A 103 -6.34 -4.19 -4.99
C VAL A 103 -5.54 -4.72 -3.82
N VAL A 104 -6.25 -5.13 -2.77
CA VAL A 104 -5.66 -5.77 -1.60
C VAL A 104 -6.15 -7.20 -1.46
N LYS A 105 -5.30 -8.04 -0.89
CA LYS A 105 -5.64 -9.37 -0.42
C LYS A 105 -5.69 -9.35 1.11
N PRO A 106 -6.87 -9.43 1.73
CA PRO A 106 -6.96 -9.69 3.16
C PRO A 106 -6.37 -11.07 3.47
N GLY A 107 -5.35 -11.12 4.31
CA GLY A 107 -4.79 -12.37 4.83
C GLY A 107 -5.18 -12.58 6.29
N SER A 108 -5.03 -13.83 6.77
CA SER A 108 -5.36 -14.19 8.16
C SER A 108 -4.53 -13.45 9.20
N SER A 109 -3.32 -13.00 8.84
CA SER A 109 -2.43 -12.25 9.74
C SER A 109 -2.19 -10.81 9.28
N ARG A 110 -2.20 -10.54 7.97
CA ARG A 110 -1.95 -9.21 7.39
C ARG A 110 -2.72 -9.04 6.08
N CYS A 111 -3.15 -7.82 5.83
CA CYS A 111 -3.70 -7.38 4.55
C CYS A 111 -2.56 -6.89 3.65
N GLU A 112 -2.56 -7.31 2.39
CA GLU A 112 -1.45 -7.11 1.46
C GLU A 112 -1.90 -6.35 0.21
N TYR A 113 -1.12 -5.37 -0.24
CA TYR A 113 -1.30 -4.74 -1.56
C TYR A 113 -0.81 -5.68 -2.66
N VAL A 114 -1.70 -6.01 -3.61
CA VAL A 114 -1.41 -6.98 -4.69
C VAL A 114 -1.50 -6.37 -6.08
N GLY A 115 -1.82 -5.08 -6.19
CA GLY A 115 -1.74 -4.35 -7.45
C GLY A 115 -2.67 -3.17 -7.57
N THR A 116 -2.62 -2.48 -8.70
CA THR A 116 -3.53 -1.37 -9.04
C THR A 116 -4.14 -1.59 -10.42
N MET A 117 -5.39 -1.18 -10.58
CA MET A 117 -6.15 -1.28 -11.82
C MET A 117 -6.92 0.01 -12.11
N THR A 118 -7.31 0.21 -13.37
CA THR A 118 -8.03 1.40 -13.83
C THR A 118 -9.11 1.06 -14.85
N HIS A 119 -10.20 1.81 -14.81
CA HIS A 119 -11.18 1.83 -15.92
C HIS A 119 -10.61 2.53 -17.17
N THR A 120 -9.59 3.37 -17.03
CA THR A 120 -9.03 4.15 -18.13
C THR A 120 -8.36 3.23 -19.14
N GLY A 121 -8.88 3.20 -20.37
CA GLY A 121 -8.36 2.34 -21.44
C GLY A 121 -8.87 0.89 -21.40
N ALA A 122 -9.82 0.57 -20.51
CA ALA A 122 -10.46 -0.75 -20.54
C ALA A 122 -11.37 -0.91 -21.77
N PRO A 123 -11.41 -2.10 -22.40
CA PRO A 123 -12.15 -2.33 -23.65
C PRO A 123 -13.67 -2.43 -23.45
N THR A 124 -14.13 -2.57 -22.20
CA THR A 124 -15.55 -2.73 -21.87
C THR A 124 -15.99 -1.67 -20.88
N ASN A 125 -17.26 -1.29 -20.95
CA ASN A 125 -17.87 -0.40 -19.96
C ASN A 125 -17.86 -1.08 -18.59
N GLY A 126 -17.16 -0.46 -17.64
CA GLY A 126 -17.00 -0.98 -16.28
C GLY A 126 -15.92 -2.04 -16.11
N GLY A 127 -15.19 -2.40 -17.17
CA GLY A 127 -14.03 -3.29 -17.06
C GLY A 127 -12.80 -2.57 -16.52
N PHE A 128 -11.81 -3.35 -16.11
CA PHE A 128 -10.51 -2.85 -15.64
C PHE A 128 -9.35 -3.36 -16.48
N VAL A 129 -8.28 -2.56 -16.54
CA VAL A 129 -6.94 -2.97 -16.99
C VAL A 129 -5.93 -2.70 -15.88
N SER A 130 -4.82 -3.44 -15.88
CA SER A 130 -3.73 -3.23 -14.92
C SER A 130 -3.06 -1.88 -15.13
N CYS A 131 -2.73 -1.20 -14.03
CA CYS A 131 -1.85 -0.04 -14.07
C CYS A 131 -0.37 -0.49 -14.20
N GLU A 132 0.48 0.40 -14.70
CA GLU A 132 1.91 0.16 -14.82
C GLU A 132 2.61 0.43 -13.48
N GLU A 133 3.38 -0.52 -12.97
CA GLU A 133 4.13 -0.35 -11.71
C GLU A 133 5.63 -0.22 -11.94
N VAL A 134 6.24 0.79 -11.31
CA VAL A 134 7.69 0.92 -11.20
C VAL A 134 8.12 0.39 -9.84
N LYS A 135 8.97 -0.63 -9.86
CA LYS A 135 9.56 -1.22 -8.65
C LYS A 135 10.98 -0.70 -8.47
N GLY A 136 11.31 -0.31 -7.25
CA GLY A 136 12.67 -0.03 -6.83
C GLY A 136 13.46 -1.32 -6.95
N ARG A 137 14.37 -1.37 -7.92
CA ARG A 137 15.33 -2.45 -8.00
C ARG A 137 16.20 -2.33 -6.75
N SER A 138 16.09 -3.28 -5.83
CA SER A 138 17.19 -3.57 -4.93
C SER A 138 18.38 -3.94 -5.82
N THR A 139 19.22 -2.98 -6.17
CA THR A 139 20.52 -3.25 -6.78
C THR A 139 21.39 -3.90 -5.72
N SER A 140 21.14 -5.18 -5.47
CA SER A 140 22.16 -6.10 -4.97
C SER A 140 23.12 -6.39 -6.12
N ALA A 141 23.82 -5.36 -6.59
CA ALA A 141 24.90 -5.44 -7.56
C ALA A 141 25.73 -4.14 -7.45
N ALA A 142 26.93 -4.30 -6.89
CA ALA A 142 28.06 -3.38 -6.98
C ALA A 142 27.86 -1.99 -6.35
N SER A 143 28.15 -1.93 -5.04
CA SER A 143 29.06 -0.89 -4.55
C SER A 143 30.39 -1.08 -5.28
N THR A 144 30.50 -0.54 -6.49
CA THR A 144 31.80 -0.36 -7.14
C THR A 144 32.49 0.76 -6.37
N THR A 145 33.43 0.34 -5.55
CA THR A 145 34.54 1.14 -5.04
C THR A 145 35.06 2.05 -6.15
N VAL A 146 34.71 3.33 -6.11
CA VAL A 146 35.44 4.38 -6.83
C VAL A 146 36.68 4.67 -6.00
N THR A 147 37.73 3.88 -6.23
CA THR A 147 39.09 4.24 -5.87
C THR A 147 39.53 5.36 -6.80
N LYS A 148 39.65 6.58 -6.27
CA LYS A 148 40.41 7.66 -6.93
C LYS A 148 41.42 8.24 -5.94
N THR A 149 42.53 7.52 -5.76
CA THR A 149 43.83 8.06 -5.32
C THR A 149 44.41 8.82 -6.55
N THR A 150 45.05 10.00 -6.51
CA THR A 150 46.01 10.52 -5.53
C THR A 150 46.29 12.03 -5.74
N ALA A 151 46.43 12.75 -4.60
CA ALA A 151 47.31 13.90 -4.27
C ALA A 151 47.09 15.28 -4.95
N LYS A 152 47.31 16.44 -4.31
CA LYS A 152 48.17 16.87 -3.17
C LYS A 152 47.71 18.30 -2.78
N THR A 153 47.47 18.71 -1.52
CA THR A 153 48.37 19.38 -0.54
C THR A 153 47.40 20.29 0.22
N GLY A 154 47.11 20.20 1.52
CA GLY A 154 47.99 20.23 2.67
C GLY A 154 47.44 21.32 3.62
N THR A 155 47.10 20.96 4.86
CA THR A 155 47.40 21.68 6.11
C THR A 155 46.55 21.06 7.22
N ALA A 156 47.26 20.50 8.19
CA ALA A 156 46.73 19.86 9.38
C ALA A 156 46.14 20.87 10.37
N THR A 157 45.15 20.43 11.16
CA THR A 157 45.10 20.68 12.62
C THR A 157 44.17 19.62 13.24
N ALA A 158 44.71 18.89 14.23
CA ALA A 158 44.03 17.87 14.99
C ALA A 158 43.06 18.48 16.02
N ASN A 159 41.99 17.76 16.39
CA ASN A 159 41.78 17.39 17.79
C ASN A 159 40.74 16.26 17.92
N ALA A 160 41.05 15.29 18.77
CA ALA A 160 40.23 14.14 19.11
C ALA A 160 39.16 14.52 20.15
N SER A 161 38.03 13.79 20.17
CA SER A 161 37.48 13.07 21.35
C SER A 161 36.04 12.62 21.10
N SER A 162 35.79 11.32 21.27
CA SER A 162 34.45 10.73 21.44
C SER A 162 33.83 11.19 22.77
N PRO A 163 32.50 11.09 22.94
CA PRO A 163 31.92 9.93 23.64
C PRO A 163 30.60 9.43 23.01
N ALA A 164 30.41 8.12 22.88
CA ALA A 164 29.69 7.25 23.82
C ALA A 164 28.17 7.51 23.93
N SER A 165 27.43 6.52 23.47
CA SER A 165 26.00 6.27 23.70
C SER A 165 25.69 6.00 25.16
N THR A 166 24.62 6.60 25.69
CA THR A 166 23.95 6.19 26.92
C THR A 166 22.44 6.11 26.72
N SER A 167 21.94 4.91 26.98
CA SER A 167 20.57 4.56 27.39
C SER A 167 20.15 5.29 28.67
N GLY A 168 18.87 5.64 28.79
CA GLY A 168 18.31 6.09 30.07
C GLY A 168 16.82 6.44 30.01
N SER A 169 15.99 5.54 30.53
CA SER A 169 14.58 5.74 30.91
C SER A 169 14.45 6.56 32.19
N ALA A 170 13.42 7.43 32.28
CA ALA A 170 12.64 7.82 33.49
C ALA A 170 11.79 9.05 33.11
N ALA A 171 10.45 9.07 33.18
CA ALA A 171 9.52 8.94 34.32
C ALA A 171 9.31 10.22 35.16
N SER A 172 8.04 10.46 35.52
CA SER A 172 7.42 11.52 36.37
C SER A 172 7.11 12.84 35.65
N GLY A 173 5.84 13.28 35.53
CA GLY A 173 4.89 13.63 36.62
C GLY A 173 5.11 15.11 36.96
N MET A 174 4.16 16.05 37.08
CA MET A 174 2.75 16.09 37.48
C MET A 174 2.12 17.39 36.94
N GLY A 175 0.79 17.50 36.85
CA GLY A 175 0.16 18.80 36.57
C GLY A 175 -1.34 18.77 36.28
N VAL A 176 -2.12 18.38 37.28
CA VAL A 176 -3.59 18.46 37.33
C VAL A 176 -4.08 19.92 37.25
N GLY A 177 -5.11 20.16 36.44
CA GLY A 177 -5.77 21.45 36.30
C GLY A 177 -7.12 21.35 35.60
N VAL A 178 -8.07 20.60 36.17
CA VAL A 178 -9.47 20.62 35.74
C VAL A 178 -10.32 21.40 36.74
N LYS A 179 -10.84 22.54 36.30
CA LYS A 179 -11.80 23.36 37.04
C LYS A 179 -13.19 22.93 36.56
N GLY A 180 -13.92 22.29 37.47
CA GLY A 180 -15.21 21.66 37.17
C GLY A 180 -16.35 22.64 36.95
N TRP A 181 -17.42 22.12 36.36
CA TRP A 181 -18.80 22.56 36.58
C TRP A 181 -19.65 21.33 36.93
N VAL A 182 -20.42 21.47 38.00
CA VAL A 182 -21.32 20.47 38.58
C VAL A 182 -22.63 20.44 37.79
N VAL A 183 -23.29 19.28 37.67
CA VAL A 183 -24.73 19.07 37.93
C VAL A 183 -25.11 17.61 37.68
N GLY A 184 -25.96 17.05 38.56
CA GLY A 184 -26.92 16.00 38.16
C GLY A 184 -26.76 14.63 38.82
N ALA A 185 -27.05 14.54 40.11
CA ALA A 185 -27.36 13.27 40.76
C ALA A 185 -28.76 12.79 40.35
N VAL A 186 -28.88 11.57 39.80
CA VAL A 186 -30.15 10.82 39.82
C VAL A 186 -29.89 9.31 39.85
N GLY A 187 -30.34 8.68 40.94
CA GLY A 187 -31.10 7.42 40.86
C GLY A 187 -30.32 6.10 40.70
N LEU A 188 -29.74 5.64 41.82
CA LEU A 188 -29.46 4.22 42.06
C LEU A 188 -30.76 3.54 42.50
N MET A 189 -31.35 2.63 41.71
CA MET A 189 -32.27 1.59 42.20
C MET A 189 -32.29 0.39 41.23
N ALA A 190 -31.71 -0.72 41.67
CA ALA A 190 -31.95 -2.05 41.10
C ALA A 190 -32.98 -2.78 41.98
N PRO A 191 -33.91 -3.57 41.41
CA PRO A 191 -34.59 -4.61 42.16
C PRO A 191 -34.20 -6.01 41.68
N LEU A 192 -33.65 -6.74 42.65
CA LEU A 192 -33.99 -8.09 43.09
C LEU A 192 -34.68 -9.09 42.12
N ILE A 193 -34.03 -10.24 42.06
CA ILE A 193 -34.42 -11.58 41.60
C ILE A 193 -35.80 -12.02 42.11
N VAL A 194 -36.62 -12.64 41.22
CA VAL A 194 -37.45 -13.81 41.55
C VAL A 194 -37.42 -14.78 40.37
N ALA A 195 -36.97 -16.01 40.66
CA ALA A 195 -37.08 -17.18 39.80
C ALA A 195 -38.50 -17.77 39.89
N VAL A 196 -39.01 -18.27 38.77
CA VAL A 196 -40.05 -19.29 38.68
C VAL A 196 -39.59 -20.33 37.68
#